data_AF-A0A7S4VI12-F1
#
_entry.id   AF-A0A7S4VI12-F1
#
_cell.length_a   1.000
_cell.length_b   1.000
_cell.length_c   1.000
_cell.angle_alpha   90.00
_cell.angle_beta   90.00
_cell.angle_gamma   90.00
#
_symmetry.space_group_name_H-M   'P 1'
#
loop_
_entity.id
_entity.type
_entity.pdbx_description
1 polymer ?
#
loop_
_entity_poly.entity_id
_entity_poly.type
_entity_poly.pdbx_seq_one_letter_code
_entity_poly.pdbx_strand_id
1 'polypeptide(L)'
;MAYSRSGSLALPPAEVKRLQELGVPLVRLRSADDALQLGEYYESIRKIPTPGLRKEYEALGLPAVKNMDRVEVMSRLRKVALWSILPPDELERECAVCGAPPGEPGPSEEDPERRGWLVD
;
A
#
# COMPACT_ATOMS: atom_id res chain seq x y z
N MET A 1 2.89 -32.26 -14.02
CA MET A 1 2.48 -31.32 -12.94
C MET A 1 2.15 -29.99 -13.60
N ALA A 2 0.86 -29.69 -13.78
CA ALA A 2 0.42 -28.42 -14.35
C ALA A 2 -0.01 -27.51 -13.19
N TYR A 3 0.64 -26.37 -13.04
CA TYR A 3 0.35 -25.40 -11.98
C TYR A 3 -1.01 -24.74 -12.25
N SER A 4 -2.07 -25.26 -11.63
CA SER A 4 -3.31 -24.51 -11.46
C SER A 4 -3.00 -23.35 -10.52
N ARG A 5 -2.93 -22.12 -11.03
CA ARG A 5 -2.99 -20.91 -10.17
C ARG A 5 -3.52 -19.69 -10.92
N SER A 6 -4.62 -19.87 -11.62
CA SER A 6 -5.57 -18.76 -11.81
C SER A 6 -6.56 -18.86 -10.67
N GLY A 7 -6.17 -18.37 -9.49
CA GLY A 7 -7.09 -18.14 -8.39
C GLY A 7 -8.03 -17.02 -8.82
N SER A 8 -9.06 -17.35 -9.59
CA SER A 8 -10.13 -16.41 -9.90
C SER A 8 -10.75 -16.03 -8.57
N LEU A 9 -10.68 -14.75 -8.19
CA LEU A 9 -11.45 -14.25 -7.05
C LEU A 9 -12.90 -14.67 -7.30
N ALA A 10 -13.53 -15.31 -6.31
CA ALA A 10 -14.89 -15.81 -6.41
C ALA A 10 -15.90 -14.64 -6.34
N LEU A 11 -15.78 -13.70 -7.28
CA LEU A 11 -16.59 -12.50 -7.39
C LEU A 11 -17.54 -12.62 -8.60
N PRO A 12 -18.78 -12.10 -8.49
CA PRO A 12 -19.69 -12.06 -9.62
C PRO A 12 -19.14 -11.14 -10.74
N PRO A 13 -19.45 -11.40 -12.02
CA PRO A 13 -18.90 -10.64 -13.15
C PRO A 13 -19.16 -9.12 -13.10
N ALA A 14 -20.31 -8.72 -12.55
CA ALA A 14 -20.65 -7.30 -12.37
C ALA A 14 -19.68 -6.60 -11.40
N GLU A 15 -19.27 -7.29 -10.33
CA GLU A 15 -18.35 -6.76 -9.35
C GLU A 15 -16.93 -6.70 -9.88
N VAL A 16 -16.50 -7.74 -10.59
CA VAL A 16 -15.21 -7.73 -11.32
C VAL A 16 -15.12 -6.52 -12.24
N LYS A 17 -16.18 -6.26 -13.03
CA LYS A 17 -16.23 -5.11 -13.94
C LYS A 17 -16.15 -3.78 -13.18
N ARG A 18 -16.95 -3.61 -12.13
CA ARG A 18 -16.93 -2.39 -11.28
C ARG A 18 -15.54 -2.13 -10.71
N LEU A 19 -14.91 -3.14 -10.12
CA LEU A 19 -13.59 -3.02 -9.50
C LEU A 19 -12.50 -2.71 -10.53
N GLN A 20 -12.58 -3.30 -11.73
CA GLN A 20 -11.67 -2.97 -12.84
C GLN A 20 -11.81 -1.51 -13.29
N GLU A 21 -13.04 -1.00 -13.43
CA GLU A 21 -13.29 0.40 -13.77
C GLU A 21 -12.81 1.39 -12.71
N LEU A 22 -12.79 0.96 -11.44
CA LEU A 22 -12.20 1.72 -10.33
C LEU A 22 -10.66 1.68 -10.33
N GLY A 23 -10.05 0.75 -11.06
CA GLY A 23 -8.61 0.55 -11.13
C GLY A 23 -8.06 -0.36 -10.03
N VAL A 24 -8.89 -1.24 -9.46
CA VAL A 24 -8.45 -2.26 -8.48
C VAL A 24 -7.67 -3.37 -9.20
N PRO A 25 -6.43 -3.69 -8.78
CA PRO A 25 -5.61 -4.68 -9.46
C PRO A 25 -5.96 -6.12 -9.03
N LEU A 26 -7.12 -6.61 -9.47
CA LEU A 26 -7.69 -7.91 -9.06
C LEU A 26 -6.74 -9.11 -9.21
N VAL A 27 -5.83 -9.09 -10.19
CA VAL A 27 -4.86 -10.17 -10.44
C VAL A 27 -3.80 -10.28 -9.33
N ARG A 28 -3.53 -9.17 -8.62
CA ARG A 28 -2.52 -9.10 -7.56
C ARG A 28 -3.08 -9.46 -6.18
N LEU A 29 -4.41 -9.45 -6.06
CA LEU A 29 -5.11 -9.72 -4.81
C LEU A 29 -5.43 -11.21 -4.70
N ARG A 30 -5.29 -11.75 -3.49
CA ARG A 30 -5.57 -13.17 -3.22
C ARG A 30 -6.95 -13.40 -2.61
N SER A 31 -7.61 -12.33 -2.15
CA SER A 31 -8.91 -12.37 -1.48
C SER A 31 -9.92 -11.50 -2.21
N ALA A 32 -11.11 -12.06 -2.40
CA ALA A 32 -12.26 -11.31 -2.91
C ALA A 32 -12.68 -10.19 -1.94
N ASP A 33 -12.53 -10.42 -0.64
CA ASP A 33 -12.83 -9.44 0.41
C ASP A 33 -11.89 -8.23 0.33
N ASP A 34 -10.57 -8.47 0.22
CA ASP A 34 -9.58 -7.40 0.05
C ASP A 34 -9.86 -6.56 -1.22
N ALA A 35 -10.32 -7.21 -2.30
CA ALA A 35 -10.67 -6.54 -3.53
C ALA A 35 -11.91 -5.64 -3.38
N LEU A 36 -12.94 -6.12 -2.67
CA LEU A 36 -14.14 -5.35 -2.34
C LEU A 36 -13.79 -4.16 -1.44
N GLN A 37 -13.07 -4.41 -0.35
CA GLN A 37 -12.66 -3.37 0.60
C GLN A 37 -11.80 -2.29 -0.07
N LEU A 38 -10.86 -2.67 -0.94
CA LEU A 38 -10.06 -1.71 -1.71
C LEU A 38 -10.93 -0.89 -2.66
N GLY A 39 -11.89 -1.53 -3.34
CA GLY A 39 -12.83 -0.87 -4.24
C GLY A 39 -13.70 0.16 -3.53
N GLU A 40 -14.26 -0.19 -2.37
CA GLU A 40 -15.03 0.72 -1.52
C GLU A 40 -14.19 1.91 -1.07
N TYR A 41 -12.95 1.67 -0.64
CA TYR A 41 -12.03 2.73 -0.28
C TYR A 41 -11.75 3.66 -1.47
N TYR A 42 -11.50 3.12 -2.66
CA TYR A 42 -11.24 3.90 -3.88
C TYR A 42 -12.43 4.80 -4.28
N GLU A 43 -13.66 4.33 -4.07
CA GLU A 43 -14.87 5.14 -4.25
C GLU A 43 -15.04 6.20 -3.17
N SER A 44 -14.73 5.86 -1.92
CA SER A 44 -14.81 6.79 -0.79
C SER A 44 -13.92 8.01 -1.03
N ILE A 45 -12.63 7.79 -1.30
CA ILE A 45 -11.67 8.87 -1.51
C ILE A 45 -11.97 9.71 -2.77
N ARG A 46 -12.65 9.16 -3.79
CA ARG A 46 -13.12 9.95 -4.93
C ARG A 46 -14.13 11.03 -4.53
N LYS A 47 -14.91 10.78 -3.48
CA LYS A 47 -15.97 11.68 -2.98
C LYS A 47 -15.44 12.68 -1.95
N ILE A 48 -14.32 12.39 -1.28
CA ILE A 48 -13.71 13.29 -0.29
C ILE A 48 -13.14 14.52 -1.01
N PRO A 49 -13.41 15.76 -0.56
CA PRO A 49 -12.81 16.97 -1.13
C PRO A 49 -11.30 17.04 -0.85
N THR A 50 -10.54 17.74 -1.68
CA THR A 50 -9.06 17.83 -1.58
C THR A 50 -8.51 18.13 -0.18
N PRO A 51 -9.05 19.07 0.62
CA PRO A 51 -8.58 19.26 2.00
C PRO A 51 -8.79 18.04 2.89
N GLY A 52 -9.86 17.25 2.68
CA GLY A 52 -10.10 16.00 3.40
C GLY A 52 -9.11 14.92 2.99
N LEU A 53 -8.80 14.80 1.70
CA LEU A 53 -7.79 13.85 1.20
C LEU A 53 -6.40 14.13 1.76
N ARG A 54 -6.04 15.42 1.89
CA ARG A 54 -4.77 15.80 2.52
C ARG A 54 -4.71 15.42 3.98
N LYS A 55 -5.81 15.63 4.73
CA LYS A 55 -5.89 15.18 6.13
C LYS A 55 -5.74 13.67 6.26
N GLU A 56 -6.37 12.90 5.37
CA GLU A 56 -6.24 11.44 5.35
C GLU A 56 -4.81 11.01 5.03
N TYR A 57 -4.16 11.68 4.07
CA TYR A 57 -2.75 11.46 3.75
C TYR A 57 -1.80 11.80 4.90
N GLU A 58 -2.05 12.91 5.60
CA GLU A 58 -1.29 13.33 6.78
C GLU A 58 -1.52 12.38 7.97
N ALA A 59 -2.74 11.86 8.16
CA ALA A 59 -3.07 10.91 9.21
C ALA A 59 -2.33 9.57 9.06
N LEU A 60 -1.93 9.21 7.84
CA LEU A 60 -1.08 8.06 7.56
C LEU A 60 0.42 8.32 7.85
N GLY A 61 0.77 9.50 8.35
CA GLY A 61 2.16 9.87 8.67
C GLY A 61 3.05 10.09 7.43
N LEU A 62 2.44 10.25 6.25
CA LEU A 62 3.17 10.37 5.00
C LEU A 62 3.75 11.80 4.83
N PRO A 63 4.94 11.94 4.22
CA PRO A 63 5.59 13.24 4.11
C PRO A 63 4.76 14.20 3.25
N ALA A 64 4.35 15.32 3.86
CA ALA A 64 3.60 16.35 3.17
C ALA A 64 4.44 16.94 2.04
N VAL A 65 4.05 16.69 0.79
CA VAL A 65 4.67 17.35 -0.37
C VAL A 65 3.91 18.64 -0.67
N LYS A 66 4.63 19.75 -0.67
CA LYS A 66 4.07 21.06 -1.03
C LYS A 66 3.46 20.99 -2.44
N ASN A 67 2.28 21.60 -2.60
CA ASN A 67 1.56 21.71 -3.87
C ASN A 67 1.09 20.38 -4.49
N MET A 68 0.92 19.33 -3.69
CA MET A 68 0.34 18.08 -4.19
C MET A 68 -1.10 18.32 -4.69
N ASP A 69 -1.34 18.07 -5.97
CA ASP A 69 -2.67 18.20 -6.56
C ASP A 69 -3.57 17.04 -6.12
N ARG A 70 -4.87 17.15 -6.38
CA ARG A 70 -5.86 16.16 -5.96
C ARG A 70 -5.58 14.77 -6.54
N VAL A 71 -5.19 14.70 -7.81
CA VAL A 71 -4.95 13.43 -8.52
C VAL A 71 -3.75 12.73 -7.89
N GLU A 72 -2.68 13.48 -7.60
CA GLU A 72 -1.49 12.94 -6.95
C GLU A 72 -1.78 12.43 -5.53
N VAL A 73 -2.49 13.20 -4.69
CA VAL A 73 -2.88 12.75 -3.33
C VAL A 73 -3.71 11.46 -3.41
N MET A 74 -4.70 11.41 -4.30
CA MET A 74 -5.53 10.21 -4.49
C MET A 74 -4.70 9.02 -4.97
N SER A 75 -3.80 9.23 -5.94
CA SER A 75 -2.92 8.19 -6.45
C SER A 75 -2.09 7.56 -5.33
N ARG A 76 -1.52 8.40 -4.44
CA ARG A 76 -0.75 7.91 -3.29
C ARG A 76 -1.60 7.19 -2.25
N LEU A 77 -2.77 7.73 -1.91
CA LEU A 77 -3.70 7.07 -0.98
C LEU A 77 -4.11 5.68 -1.50
N ARG A 78 -4.38 5.56 -2.80
CA ARG A 78 -4.65 4.28 -3.45
C ARG A 78 -3.48 3.33 -3.34
N LYS A 79 -2.26 3.82 -3.62
CA LYS A 79 -1.04 3.02 -3.56
C LYS A 79 -0.79 2.48 -2.15
N VAL A 80 -0.95 3.32 -1.13
CA VAL A 80 -0.78 2.93 0.28
C VAL A 80 -1.82 1.91 0.72
N ALA A 81 -3.09 2.11 0.35
CA ALA A 81 -4.15 1.14 0.62
C ALA A 81 -3.88 -0.21 -0.06
N LEU A 82 -3.42 -0.20 -1.31
CA LEU A 82 -3.03 -1.42 -2.01
C LEU A 82 -1.87 -2.13 -1.29
N TRP A 83 -0.81 -1.40 -0.93
CA TRP A 83 0.34 -1.98 -0.21
C TRP A 83 -0.03 -2.59 1.15
N SER A 84 -1.08 -2.06 1.80
CA SER A 84 -1.55 -2.57 3.09
C SER A 84 -2.24 -3.95 3.00
N ILE A 85 -2.67 -4.35 1.80
CA ILE A 85 -3.37 -5.63 1.56
C ILE A 85 -2.61 -6.57 0.63
N LEU A 86 -1.53 -6.10 -0.02
CA LEU A 86 -0.73 -6.97 -0.87
C LEU A 86 -0.06 -8.07 -0.05
N PRO A 87 0.04 -9.30 -0.58
CA PRO A 87 0.84 -10.34 0.05
C PRO A 87 2.33 -9.93 0.06
N PRO A 88 3.12 -10.45 1.01
CA PRO A 88 4.53 -10.06 1.16
C PRO A 88 5.34 -10.16 -0.14
N ASP A 89 5.14 -11.22 -0.92
CA ASP A 89 5.86 -11.42 -2.19
C ASP A 89 5.53 -10.37 -3.27
N GLU A 90 4.32 -9.80 -3.26
CA GLU A 90 3.95 -8.71 -4.16
C GLU A 90 4.48 -7.36 -3.64
N LEU A 91 4.53 -7.18 -2.31
CA LEU A 91 5.08 -5.98 -1.69
C LEU A 91 6.60 -5.89 -1.88
N GLU A 92 7.32 -7.01 -1.77
CA GLU A 92 8.75 -7.10 -2.08
C GLU A 92 9.04 -6.67 -3.52
N ARG A 93 8.19 -7.07 -4.48
CA ARG A 93 8.30 -6.62 -5.88
C ARG A 93 8.07 -5.12 -6.02
N GLU A 94 7.08 -4.56 -5.32
CA GLU A 94 6.86 -3.11 -5.30
C GLU A 94 8.09 -2.36 -4.76
N CYS A 95 8.70 -2.86 -3.68
CA CYS A 95 9.93 -2.29 -3.11
C CYS A 95 11.10 -2.34 -4.08
N ALA A 96 11.30 -3.49 -4.75
CA ALA A 96 12.37 -3.67 -5.74
C ALA A 96 12.23 -2.71 -6.95
N VAL A 97 10.99 -2.49 -7.42
CA VAL A 97 10.70 -1.56 -8.52
C VAL A 97 10.86 -0.11 -8.11
N CYS A 98 10.51 0.23 -6.86
CA CYS A 98 10.65 1.61 -6.36
C CYS A 98 12.10 1.97 -5.99
N GLY A 99 13.05 1.05 -6.12
CA GLY A 99 14.45 1.28 -5.76
C GLY A 99 14.66 1.49 -4.26
N ALA A 100 13.72 1.04 -3.43
CA ALA A 100 13.96 0.96 -1.99
C ALA A 100 15.00 -0.13 -1.79
N PRO A 101 16.17 0.16 -1.18
CA PRO A 101 17.11 -0.90 -0.86
C PRO A 101 16.37 -1.96 -0.04
N PRO A 102 16.48 -3.25 -0.38
CA PRO A 102 15.93 -4.31 0.46
C PRO A 102 16.53 -4.06 1.83
N GLY A 103 15.68 -3.81 2.83
CA GLY A 103 16.09 -3.25 4.11
C GLY A 103 17.40 -3.87 4.56
N GLU A 104 18.50 -3.15 4.34
CA GLU A 104 19.68 -3.42 5.11
C GLU A 104 19.18 -3.25 6.54
N PRO A 105 19.34 -4.25 7.42
CA PRO A 105 19.23 -3.95 8.83
C PRO A 105 20.22 -2.80 9.03
N GLY A 106 19.71 -1.57 9.12
CA GLY A 106 20.49 -0.44 9.60
C GLY A 106 21.17 -0.97 10.86
N PRO A 107 22.48 -0.73 11.02
CA PRO A 107 23.30 -1.44 12.00
C PRO A 107 22.49 -1.52 13.28
N SER A 108 22.12 -2.76 13.65
CA SER A 108 21.41 -3.02 14.90
C SER A 108 22.05 -2.12 15.93
N GLU A 109 21.24 -1.37 16.66
CA GLU A 109 21.65 -0.60 17.83
C GLU A 109 22.16 -1.53 18.97
N GLU A 110 22.85 -2.60 18.62
CA GLU A 110 23.90 -3.21 19.41
C GLU A 110 25.17 -2.41 19.10
N ASP A 111 25.19 -1.18 19.61
CA ASP A 111 26.41 -0.44 19.91
C ASP A 111 26.84 -0.88 21.32
N PRO A 112 27.74 -1.88 21.47
CA PRO A 112 28.25 -2.26 22.78
C PRO A 112 29.23 -1.23 23.38
N GLU A 113 29.43 -0.05 22.77
CA GLU A 113 30.51 0.87 23.15
C GLU A 113 30.04 2.14 23.88
N ARG A 114 28.79 2.16 24.39
CA ARG A 114 28.29 3.24 25.27
C ARG A 114 28.22 2.85 26.76
N ARG A 115 29.12 2.00 27.24
CA ARG A 115 29.39 1.79 28.68
C ARG A 115 30.85 2.09 29.04
N GLY A 116 31.28 3.32 28.74
CA GLY A 116 32.57 3.86 29.18
C GLY A 116 32.48 4.93 30.27
N TRP A 117 31.29 5.22 30.81
CA TRP A 117 31.13 6.22 31.88
C TRP A 117 30.19 5.69 32.96
N LEU A 118 30.63 4.68 33.71
CA LEU A 118 30.02 4.35 35.00
C LEU A 118 30.91 3.48 35.88
N VAL A 119 32.05 3.99 36.36
CA VAL A 119 32.56 3.75 37.74
C VAL A 119 33.58 4.83 38.13
N ASP A 120 33.35 5.44 39.30
CA ASP A 120 34.09 6.43 40.12
C ASP A 120 34.98 7.51 39.47
#